data_AF-A0A925YT50-F1
#
_entry.id   AF-A0A925YT50-F1
#
_cell.length_a   1.000
_cell.length_b   1.000
_cell.length_c   1.000
_cell.angle_alpha   90.00
_cell.angle_beta   90.00
_cell.angle_gamma   90.00
#
_symmetry.space_group_name_H-M   'P 1'
#
loop_
_entity.id
_entity.type
_entity.pdbx_description
1 polymer ?
#
loop_
_entity_poly.entity_id
_entity_poly.type
_entity_poly.pdbx_seq_one_letter_code
_entity_poly.pdbx_strand_id
1 'polypeptide(L)'
;GGTTTGVLSFGSTLSLAGTTTFDFNGATRGSGFDGINVTGALTNGGGLVLNFSTTLTGGTYDLFALGSQSGDFASVTLTGLGYGAGSLVNSSGTWTGNIGGSDFTYVQSTGDLTISSVPEPSTFAALAGIAVLGLATLRRRRNA
;
A
#
# COMPACT_ATOMS: atom_id res chain seq x y z
N GLY A 1 18.02 0.18 10.09
CA GLY A 1 16.85 -0.49 9.49
C GLY A 1 17.33 -1.83 9.00
N GLY A 2 16.79 -2.91 9.57
CA GLY A 2 17.10 -4.27 9.13
C GLY A 2 16.13 -4.64 8.01
N THR A 3 16.63 -5.11 6.87
CA THR A 3 15.84 -5.52 5.71
C THR A 3 15.21 -6.91 5.87
N THR A 4 15.14 -7.43 7.10
CA THR A 4 14.56 -8.75 7.38
C THR A 4 13.09 -8.57 7.66
N THR A 5 12.26 -8.85 6.65
CA THR A 5 10.82 -8.95 6.84
C THR A 5 10.49 -10.16 7.72
N GLY A 6 9.42 -10.09 8.50
CA GLY A 6 9.06 -11.17 9.41
C GLY A 6 7.66 -11.04 10.02
N VAL A 7 7.24 -12.05 10.78
CA VAL A 7 5.98 -12.01 11.54
C VAL A 7 6.27 -12.08 13.03
N LEU A 8 5.83 -11.07 13.78
CA LEU A 8 5.84 -11.08 15.25
C LEU A 8 4.48 -11.58 15.76
N SER A 9 4.47 -12.39 16.82
CA SER A 9 3.23 -12.93 17.39
C SER A 9 3.11 -12.64 18.88
N PHE A 10 1.93 -12.14 19.26
CA PHE A 10 1.58 -11.80 20.63
C PHE A 10 0.33 -12.58 21.05
N GLY A 11 0.48 -13.38 22.11
CA GLY A 11 -0.62 -14.13 22.73
C GLY A 11 -1.49 -13.28 23.66
N SER A 12 -0.99 -12.13 24.08
CA SER A 12 -1.60 -11.21 25.05
C SER A 12 -1.94 -9.86 24.41
N THR A 13 -2.44 -8.93 25.22
CA THR A 13 -2.64 -7.54 24.80
C THR A 13 -1.34 -6.89 24.32
N LEU A 14 -1.44 -6.14 23.23
CA LEU A 14 -0.38 -5.29 22.68
C LEU A 14 -0.87 -3.84 22.62
N SER A 15 -0.10 -2.90 23.16
CA SER A 15 -0.38 -1.47 23.06
C SER A 15 0.71 -0.80 22.24
N LEU A 16 0.32 -0.14 21.14
CA LEU A 16 1.21 0.67 20.33
C LEU A 16 1.10 2.11 20.82
N ALA A 17 2.22 2.71 21.20
CA ALA A 17 2.26 4.11 21.67
C ALA A 17 3.34 4.95 20.97
N GLY A 18 4.29 4.30 20.29
CA GLY A 18 5.35 4.95 19.52
C GLY A 18 5.16 4.78 18.02
N THR A 19 6.26 4.77 17.28
CA THR A 19 6.22 4.47 15.85
C THR A 19 6.29 2.97 15.60
N THR A 20 5.32 2.44 14.86
CA THR A 20 5.34 1.08 14.32
C THR A 20 5.70 1.16 12.85
N THR A 21 6.72 0.43 12.41
CA THR A 21 7.15 0.41 11.02
C THR A 21 6.95 -0.98 10.44
N PHE A 22 6.36 -1.04 9.24
CA PHE A 22 6.28 -2.24 8.41
C PHE A 22 7.11 -2.03 7.16
N ASP A 23 8.07 -2.91 6.91
CA ASP A 23 8.86 -2.93 5.68
C ASP A 23 8.17 -3.80 4.61
N PHE A 24 8.16 -3.30 3.37
CA PHE A 24 7.64 -3.98 2.19
C PHE A 24 8.71 -4.09 1.10
N ASN A 25 9.12 -5.32 0.83
CA ASN A 25 10.07 -5.72 -0.20
C ASN A 25 9.46 -6.68 -1.25
N GLY A 26 8.20 -7.08 -1.04
CA GLY A 26 7.46 -8.00 -1.90
C GLY A 26 6.08 -8.30 -1.34
N ALA A 27 5.31 -9.15 -2.03
CA ALA A 27 3.90 -9.35 -1.74
C ALA A 27 3.56 -10.49 -0.76
N THR A 28 4.55 -11.24 -0.29
CA THR A 28 4.33 -12.40 0.60
C THR A 28 4.47 -11.99 2.06
N ARG A 29 3.48 -12.27 2.92
CA ARG A 29 3.58 -11.92 4.34
C ARG A 29 4.72 -12.69 5.03
N GLY A 30 5.48 -12.02 5.88
CA GLY A 30 6.61 -12.58 6.63
C GLY A 30 7.90 -12.83 5.85
N SER A 31 7.90 -12.64 4.53
CA SER A 31 9.10 -12.81 3.67
C SER A 31 9.24 -11.72 2.62
N GLY A 32 8.13 -11.16 2.14
CA GLY A 32 8.04 -9.97 1.31
C GLY A 32 7.63 -8.72 2.09
N PHE A 33 6.81 -8.84 3.13
CA PHE A 33 6.47 -7.71 4.00
C PHE A 33 6.26 -8.15 5.45
N ASP A 34 6.34 -7.21 6.38
CA ASP A 34 6.17 -7.49 7.81
C ASP A 34 4.74 -7.86 8.20
N GLY A 35 4.60 -8.59 9.30
CA GLY A 35 3.33 -8.99 9.88
C GLY A 35 3.36 -8.93 11.39
N ILE A 36 2.23 -8.59 12.00
CA ILE A 36 2.02 -8.77 13.44
C ILE A 36 0.76 -9.61 13.65
N ASN A 37 0.85 -10.66 14.45
CA ASN A 37 -0.30 -11.43 14.93
C ASN A 37 -0.57 -11.04 16.38
N VAL A 38 -1.80 -10.68 16.69
CA VAL A 38 -2.24 -10.37 18.05
C VAL A 38 -3.51 -11.17 18.33
N THR A 39 -3.42 -12.25 19.08
CA THR A 39 -4.62 -13.03 19.47
C THR A 39 -5.36 -12.39 20.63
N GLY A 40 -4.70 -11.50 21.40
CA GLY A 40 -5.32 -10.65 22.41
C GLY A 40 -5.89 -9.36 21.83
N ALA A 41 -5.99 -8.32 22.67
CA ALA A 41 -6.42 -6.99 22.24
C ALA A 41 -5.23 -6.16 21.71
N LEU A 42 -5.39 -5.55 20.55
CA LEU A 42 -4.52 -4.49 20.05
C LEU A 42 -5.10 -3.12 20.43
N THR A 43 -4.29 -2.25 21.03
CA THR A 43 -4.60 -0.82 21.16
C THR A 43 -3.69 -0.04 20.22
N ASN A 44 -4.28 0.53 19.16
CA ASN A 44 -3.57 1.42 18.24
C ASN A 44 -3.28 2.75 18.92
N GLY A 45 -2.11 3.30 18.60
CA GLY A 45 -1.62 4.57 19.08
C GLY A 45 -0.28 4.88 18.44
N GLY A 46 0.16 6.13 18.56
CA GLY A 46 1.38 6.60 17.89
C GLY A 46 1.27 6.56 16.36
N GLY A 47 2.38 6.42 15.64
CA GLY A 47 2.40 6.47 14.18
C GLY A 47 2.60 5.10 13.53
N LEU A 48 1.95 4.84 12.40
CA LEU A 48 2.23 3.70 11.52
C LEU A 48 3.00 4.19 10.29
N VAL A 49 4.17 3.60 10.04
CA VAL A 49 5.00 3.87 8.86
C VAL A 49 5.03 2.64 7.97
N LEU A 50 4.64 2.82 6.72
CA LEU A 50 4.67 1.80 5.67
C LEU A 50 5.85 2.10 4.74
N ASN A 51 6.93 1.33 4.87
CA ASN A 51 8.18 1.59 4.15
C ASN A 51 8.32 0.65 2.94
N PHE A 52 8.14 1.19 1.73
CA PHE A 52 8.18 0.43 0.48
C PHE A 52 9.54 0.55 -0.21
N SER A 53 10.28 -0.55 -0.32
CA SER A 53 11.50 -0.59 -1.13
C SER A 53 11.24 -0.84 -2.61
N THR A 54 10.05 -1.34 -2.95
CA THR A 54 9.61 -1.65 -4.31
C THR A 54 8.12 -1.33 -4.49
N THR A 55 7.68 -1.17 -5.73
CA THR A 55 6.24 -1.13 -6.04
C THR A 55 5.66 -2.53 -5.92
N LEU A 56 4.44 -2.60 -5.39
CA LEU A 56 3.69 -3.85 -5.29
C LEU A 56 2.54 -3.87 -6.30
N THR A 57 2.13 -5.09 -6.65
CA THR A 57 0.90 -5.28 -7.43
C THR A 57 -0.29 -4.87 -6.57
N GLY A 58 -1.36 -4.37 -7.19
CA GLY A 58 -2.61 -4.11 -6.47
C GLY A 58 -3.12 -5.36 -5.74
N GLY A 59 -3.57 -5.18 -4.50
CA GLY A 59 -3.95 -6.29 -3.63
C GLY A 59 -4.16 -5.86 -2.18
N THR A 60 -4.49 -6.83 -1.34
CA THR A 60 -4.70 -6.65 0.10
C THR A 60 -3.57 -7.33 0.88
N TYR A 61 -3.02 -6.61 1.85
CA TYR A 61 -1.87 -6.97 2.66
C TYR A 61 -2.27 -6.94 4.14
N ASP A 62 -2.39 -8.10 4.75
CA ASP A 62 -2.71 -8.27 6.17
C ASP A 62 -1.50 -7.86 7.03
N LEU A 63 -1.51 -6.66 7.58
CA LEU A 63 -0.43 -6.16 8.46
C LEU A 63 -0.63 -6.67 9.87
N PHE A 64 -1.88 -6.66 10.35
CA PHE A 64 -2.25 -7.14 11.67
C PHE A 64 -3.30 -8.23 11.58
N ALA A 65 -2.94 -9.45 11.98
CA ALA A 65 -3.93 -10.50 12.22
C ALA A 65 -4.48 -10.34 13.65
N LEU A 66 -5.73 -9.89 13.75
CA LEU A 66 -6.31 -9.37 15.00
C LEU A 66 -7.30 -10.31 15.69
N GLY A 67 -7.22 -10.39 17.01
CA GLY A 67 -8.29 -10.89 17.88
C GLY A 67 -9.33 -9.81 18.18
N SER A 68 -8.90 -8.70 18.79
CA SER A 68 -9.70 -7.48 18.94
C SER A 68 -8.84 -6.23 18.82
N GLN A 69 -9.48 -5.10 18.51
CA GLN A 69 -8.80 -3.83 18.30
C GLN A 69 -9.54 -2.68 18.97
N SER A 70 -8.78 -1.70 19.47
CA SER A 70 -9.28 -0.39 19.90
C SER A 70 -8.25 0.71 19.63
N GLY A 71 -8.63 1.97 19.83
CA GLY A 71 -7.75 3.13 19.63
C GLY A 71 -7.50 3.48 18.17
N ASP A 72 -6.76 4.56 17.96
CA ASP A 72 -6.43 5.10 16.64
C ASP A 72 -4.94 5.41 16.57
N PHE A 73 -4.33 5.16 15.41
CA PHE A 73 -3.04 5.77 15.11
C PHE A 73 -3.18 7.30 15.05
N ALA A 74 -2.16 8.01 15.50
CA ALA A 74 -2.03 9.46 15.31
C ALA A 74 -1.67 9.82 13.86
N SER A 75 -1.01 8.90 13.14
CA SER A 75 -0.67 9.07 11.73
C SER A 75 -0.48 7.72 11.04
N VAL A 76 -0.76 7.68 9.74
CA VAL A 76 -0.34 6.60 8.85
C VAL A 76 0.39 7.22 7.66
N THR A 77 1.67 6.90 7.51
CA THR A 77 2.53 7.48 6.48
C THR A 77 3.21 6.41 5.64
N LEU A 78 3.52 6.77 4.41
CA LEU A 78 4.29 5.97 3.48
C LEU A 78 5.67 6.59 3.31
N THR A 79 6.69 5.74 3.19
CA THR A 79 8.05 6.12 2.85
C THR A 79 8.66 5.13 1.86
N GLY A 80 9.87 5.45 1.38
CA GLY A 80 10.66 4.54 0.55
C GLY A 80 10.54 4.83 -0.95
N LEU A 81 11.27 4.05 -1.75
CA LEU A 81 11.43 4.26 -3.19
C LEU A 81 10.28 3.69 -4.02
N GLY A 82 9.47 2.79 -3.45
CA GLY A 82 8.35 2.17 -4.19
C GLY A 82 7.32 3.19 -4.66
N TYR A 83 6.86 4.06 -3.76
CA TYR A 83 5.81 5.04 -4.05
C TYR A 83 6.18 6.49 -3.69
N GLY A 84 7.30 6.69 -3.00
CA GLY A 84 7.69 7.98 -2.42
C GLY A 84 7.13 8.18 -1.01
N ALA A 85 7.21 9.42 -0.52
CA ALA A 85 6.71 9.80 0.80
C ALA A 85 5.31 10.40 0.71
N GLY A 86 4.43 10.05 1.66
CA GLY A 86 3.07 10.60 1.73
C GLY A 86 2.38 10.24 3.05
N SER A 87 1.22 10.84 3.27
CA SER A 87 0.38 10.59 4.46
C SER A 87 -1.02 10.20 4.03
N LEU A 88 -1.62 9.26 4.74
CA LEU A 88 -3.03 8.91 4.59
C LEU A 88 -3.89 9.79 5.51
N VAL A 89 -5.15 9.98 5.12
CA VAL A 89 -6.14 10.73 5.87
C VAL A 89 -7.11 9.77 6.53
N ASN A 90 -7.33 9.92 7.84
CA ASN A 90 -8.26 9.11 8.60
C ASN A 90 -9.71 9.58 8.41
N SER A 91 -10.60 8.62 8.14
CA SER A 91 -12.03 8.75 8.32
C SER A 91 -12.54 7.54 9.10
N SER A 92 -12.83 7.75 10.39
CA SER A 92 -13.40 6.74 11.31
C SER A 92 -12.64 5.40 11.32
N GLY A 93 -11.32 5.46 11.36
CA GLY A 93 -10.44 4.29 11.42
C GLY A 93 -10.11 3.66 10.06
N THR A 94 -10.56 4.28 8.97
CA THR A 94 -10.13 3.97 7.60
C THR A 94 -9.23 5.08 7.09
N TRP A 95 -8.01 4.75 6.73
CA TRP A 95 -6.97 5.68 6.29
C TRP A 95 -6.79 5.59 4.78
N THR A 96 -6.98 6.69 4.06
CA THR A 96 -6.92 6.69 2.58
C THR A 96 -6.00 7.75 2.02
N GLY A 97 -5.42 7.51 0.84
CA GLY A 97 -4.63 8.50 0.12
C GLY A 97 -4.16 8.00 -1.25
N ASN A 98 -3.91 8.93 -2.18
CA ASN A 98 -3.29 8.64 -3.47
C ASN A 98 -1.82 9.05 -3.43
N ILE A 99 -0.91 8.09 -3.55
CA ILE A 99 0.54 8.30 -3.41
C ILE A 99 1.24 7.53 -4.54
N GLY A 100 2.12 8.21 -5.28
CA GLY A 100 2.81 7.58 -6.41
C GLY A 100 1.86 7.02 -7.48
N GLY A 101 0.68 7.61 -7.66
CA GLY A 101 -0.33 7.17 -8.63
C GLY A 101 -1.16 5.95 -8.22
N SER A 102 -0.98 5.44 -7.00
CA SER A 102 -1.77 4.32 -6.46
C SER A 102 -2.64 4.79 -5.30
N ASP A 103 -3.84 4.23 -5.21
CA ASP A 103 -4.74 4.45 -4.08
C ASP A 103 -4.42 3.46 -2.95
N PHE A 104 -4.22 4.00 -1.75
CA PHE A 104 -3.98 3.24 -0.53
C PHE A 104 -5.20 3.36 0.38
N THR A 105 -5.58 2.23 0.98
CA THR A 105 -6.62 2.17 2.02
C THR A 105 -6.15 1.24 3.13
N TYR A 106 -5.91 1.77 4.33
CA TYR A 106 -5.63 0.98 5.52
C TYR A 106 -6.82 0.99 6.47
N VAL A 107 -7.32 -0.19 6.85
CA VAL A 107 -8.48 -0.33 7.73
C VAL A 107 -8.02 -0.87 9.07
N GLN A 108 -8.06 -0.03 10.12
CA GLN A 108 -7.50 -0.42 11.42
C GLN A 108 -8.26 -1.58 12.08
N SER A 109 -9.55 -1.73 11.81
CA SER A 109 -10.39 -2.76 12.44
C SER A 109 -10.11 -4.16 11.89
N THR A 110 -9.61 -4.26 10.65
CA THR A 110 -9.21 -5.54 10.04
C THR A 110 -7.70 -5.73 10.02
N GLY A 111 -6.92 -4.65 10.12
CA GLY A 111 -5.46 -4.70 10.03
C GLY A 111 -4.94 -4.75 8.60
N ASP A 112 -5.82 -4.55 7.60
CA ASP A 112 -5.49 -4.72 6.20
C ASP A 112 -5.10 -3.40 5.52
N LEU A 113 -4.04 -3.45 4.73
CA LEU A 113 -3.70 -2.43 3.74
C LEU A 113 -4.12 -2.91 2.35
N THR A 114 -4.94 -2.13 1.65
CA THR A 114 -5.28 -2.35 0.24
C THR A 114 -4.57 -1.33 -0.64
N ILE A 115 -3.95 -1.81 -1.71
CA ILE A 115 -3.34 -1.00 -2.76
C ILE A 115 -4.14 -1.24 -4.04
N SER A 116 -4.71 -0.18 -4.61
CA SER A 116 -5.33 -0.21 -5.93
C SER A 116 -4.44 0.56 -6.90
N SER A 117 -3.70 -0.18 -7.73
CA SER A 117 -3.01 0.41 -8.88
C SER A 117 -4.06 0.70 -9.95
N VAL A 118 -4.39 1.98 -10.16
CA VAL A 118 -5.24 2.39 -11.29
C VAL A 118 -4.37 2.27 -12.55
N PRO A 119 -4.67 1.38 -13.53
CA PRO A 119 -3.97 1.42 -14.80
C PRO A 119 -4.19 2.79 -15.42
N GLU A 120 -3.13 3.54 -15.71
CA GLU A 120 -3.31 4.87 -16.29
C GLU A 120 -4.04 4.75 -17.63
N PRO A 121 -5.20 5.41 -17.81
CA PRO A 121 -5.91 5.43 -19.10
C PRO A 121 -5.05 5.97 -20.25
N SER A 122 -4.02 6.74 -19.92
CA SER A 122 -3.07 7.37 -20.84
C SER A 122 -2.28 6.36 -21.67
N THR A 123 -1.97 5.16 -21.14
CA THR A 123 -1.18 4.16 -21.88
C THR A 123 -1.96 3.63 -23.07
N PHE A 124 -3.25 3.33 -22.86
CA PHE A 124 -4.13 2.90 -23.94
C PHE A 124 -4.41 4.03 -24.94
N ALA A 125 -4.57 5.26 -24.45
CA ALA A 125 -4.77 6.43 -25.31
C ALA A 125 -3.54 6.74 -26.16
N ALA A 126 -2.32 6.62 -25.60
CA ALA A 126 -1.07 6.81 -26.33
C ALA A 126 -0.87 5.71 -27.38
N LEU A 127 -1.13 4.46 -27.03
CA LEU A 127 -1.02 3.34 -27.97
C LEU A 127 -2.05 3.45 -29.11
N ALA A 128 -3.29 3.83 -28.78
CA ALA A 128 -4.32 4.12 -29.77
C ALA A 128 -3.94 5.34 -30.65
N GLY A 129 -3.38 6.40 -30.05
CA GLY A 129 -2.89 7.57 -30.77
C GLY A 129 -1.78 7.22 -31.76
N ILE A 130 -0.80 6.41 -31.36
CA ILE A 130 0.27 5.91 -32.23
C ILE A 130 -0.30 5.05 -33.36
N ALA A 131 -1.25 4.16 -33.06
CA ALA A 131 -1.89 3.32 -34.07
C ALA A 131 -2.65 4.15 -35.12
N VAL A 132 -3.38 5.18 -34.69
CA VAL A 132 -4.09 6.11 -35.58
C VAL A 132 -3.13 6.88 -36.46
N LEU A 133 -2.02 7.39 -35.91
CA LEU A 133 -0.98 8.09 -36.67
C LEU A 133 -0.30 7.17 -37.70
N GLY A 134 -0.03 5.92 -37.32
CA GLY A 134 0.49 4.89 -38.24
C GLY A 134 -0.47 4.60 -39.39
N LEU A 135 -1.77 4.47 -39.10
CA LEU A 135 -2.79 4.25 -40.13
C LEU A 135 -2.93 5.46 -41.07
N ALA A 136 -2.90 6.67 -40.52
CA ALA A 136 -3.01 7.92 -41.28
C ALA A 136 -1.83 8.10 -42.26
N THR A 137 -0.60 7.81 -41.81
CA THR A 137 0.60 7.88 -42.65
C THR A 137 0.59 6.81 -43.75
N LEU A 138 0.17 5.58 -43.44
CA LEU A 138 0.01 4.51 -44.43
C LEU A 138 -1.04 4.85 -45.50
N ARG A 139 -2.17 5.45 -45.10
CA ARG A 139 -3.20 5.92 -46.05
C ARG A 139 -2.66 7.01 -46.96
N ARG A 140 -1.91 7.98 -46.42
CA ARG A 140 -1.33 9.08 -47.21
C ARG A 140 -0.33 8.58 -48.26
N ARG A 141 0.46 7.54 -47.95
CA ARG A 141 1.44 6.95 -48.87
C ARG A 141 0.82 6.08 -49.97
N ARG A 142 -0.43 5.65 -49.83
CA ARG A 142 -1.15 4.84 -50.83
C ARG A 142 -1.93 5.66 -51.84
N ASN A 143 -2.18 6.93 -51.53
CA ASN A 143 -2.93 7.87 -52.37
C ASN A 143 -2.02 8.90 -53.07
N ALA A 144 -0.70 8.76 -52.97
CA ALA A 144 0.32 9.52 -53.69
C ALA A 144 1.10 8.55 -54.59
#